data_AF-A0A177LBZ6-F1
#
_entry.id   AF-A0A177LBZ6-F1
#
_cell.length_a   1.000
_cell.length_b   1.000
_cell.length_c   1.000
_cell.angle_alpha   90.00
_cell.angle_beta   90.00
_cell.angle_gamma   90.00
#
_symmetry.space_group_name_H-M   'P 1'
#
loop_
_entity.id
_entity.type
_entity.pdbx_description
1 polymer ?
#
loop_
_entity_poly.entity_id
_entity_poly.type
_entity_poly.pdbx_seq_one_letter_code
_entity_poly.pdbx_strand_id
1 'polypeptide(L)'
;MADLVIDERFPDRQKRIEDYEASANDSAVEEYEIKEVKDVTEETAKVVAVLTLKDGSVYQVPLNLVKEAGEWKLHIGFEGINKDKDFKTIKPAAGF
;
A
#
# COMPACT_ATOMS: atom_id res chain seq x y z
N MET A 1 -4.84 -9.29 11.46
CA MET A 1 -4.60 -7.83 11.60
C MET A 1 -3.17 -7.61 11.17
N ALA A 2 -2.93 -6.82 10.13
CA ALA A 2 -1.57 -6.51 9.69
C ALA A 2 -0.95 -5.49 10.65
N ASP A 3 0.24 -5.78 11.17
CA ASP A 3 0.93 -4.93 12.15
C ASP A 3 1.49 -3.69 11.44
N LEU A 4 0.70 -2.61 11.44
CA LEU A 4 1.06 -1.31 10.85
C LEU A 4 1.98 -0.56 11.82
N VAL A 5 3.28 -0.56 11.53
CA VAL A 5 4.25 0.25 12.27
C VAL A 5 4.33 1.64 11.65
N ILE A 6 3.59 2.57 12.25
CA ILE A 6 3.65 4.00 11.93
C ILE A 6 4.61 4.67 12.93
N ASP A 7 5.66 5.30 12.40
CA ASP A 7 6.73 6.04 13.10
C ASP A 7 6.17 7.03 14.15
N GLU A 8 6.75 7.05 15.35
CA GLU A 8 6.29 7.82 16.52
C GLU A 8 6.51 9.33 16.42
N ARG A 9 7.27 9.81 15.42
CA ARG A 9 7.55 11.26 15.23
C ARG A 9 6.42 12.03 14.55
N PHE A 10 5.28 11.38 14.32
CA PHE A 10 4.14 11.92 13.58
C PHE A 10 3.05 12.41 14.54
N PRO A 11 2.78 13.73 14.63
CA PRO A 11 1.72 14.26 15.50
C PRO A 11 0.30 13.83 15.08
N ASP A 12 0.13 13.36 13.85
CA ASP A 12 -1.16 12.93 13.26
C ASP A 12 -1.28 11.40 13.09
N ARG A 13 -0.48 10.61 13.84
CA ARG A 13 -0.48 9.13 13.75
C ARG A 13 -1.87 8.53 13.87
N GLN A 14 -2.64 8.99 14.85
CA GLN A 14 -3.98 8.47 15.12
C GLN A 14 -4.96 8.79 13.99
N LYS A 15 -4.91 10.01 13.47
CA LYS A 15 -5.73 10.42 12.32
C LYS A 15 -5.41 9.61 11.07
N ARG A 16 -4.14 9.29 10.83
CA ARG A 16 -3.76 8.40 9.70
C ARG A 16 -4.24 6.96 9.89
N ILE A 17 -4.24 6.45 11.11
CA ILE A 17 -4.82 5.13 11.40
C ILE A 17 -6.32 5.16 11.15
N GLU A 18 -7.02 6.18 11.66
CA GLU A 18 -8.47 6.35 11.47
C GLU A 18 -8.84 6.51 10.00
N ASP A 19 -8.10 7.32 9.23
CA ASP A 19 -8.32 7.48 7.78
C ASP A 19 -8.09 6.14 7.05
N TYR A 20 -7.08 5.37 7.47
CA TYR A 20 -6.78 4.06 6.88
C TYR A 20 -7.87 3.02 7.23
N GLU A 21 -8.30 2.95 8.48
CA GLU A 21 -9.40 2.08 8.94
C GLU A 21 -10.73 2.46 8.29
N ALA A 22 -11.01 3.76 8.12
CA ALA A 22 -12.19 4.24 7.39
C ALA A 22 -12.13 3.78 5.92
N SER A 23 -10.98 3.94 5.26
CA SER A 23 -10.81 3.48 3.87
C SER A 23 -10.87 1.96 3.71
N ALA A 24 -10.53 1.20 4.75
CA ALA A 24 -10.58 -0.27 4.72
C ALA A 24 -12.03 -0.80 4.58
N ASN A 25 -13.03 -0.01 4.98
CA ASN A 25 -14.45 -0.38 4.81
C ASN A 25 -14.98 -0.11 3.39
N ASP A 26 -14.54 0.98 2.74
CA ASP A 26 -15.01 1.36 1.40
C ASP A 26 -14.18 0.75 0.25
N SER A 27 -12.90 0.43 0.50
CA SER A 27 -11.93 -0.03 -0.51
C SER A 27 -11.31 -1.38 -0.14
N ALA A 28 -12.11 -2.29 0.40
CA ALA A 28 -11.64 -3.62 0.77
C ALA A 28 -11.08 -4.37 -0.45
N VAL A 29 -9.82 -4.83 -0.32
CA VAL A 29 -9.17 -5.70 -1.30
C VAL A 29 -9.91 -7.04 -1.33
N GLU A 30 -10.37 -7.44 -2.51
CA GLU A 30 -10.95 -8.75 -2.79
C GLU A 30 -9.86 -9.77 -3.13
N GLU A 31 -8.94 -9.38 -4.02
CA GLU A 31 -7.84 -10.23 -4.48
C GLU A 31 -6.56 -9.40 -4.64
N TYR A 32 -5.40 -10.03 -4.44
CA TYR A 32 -4.11 -9.43 -4.77
C TYR A 32 -3.18 -10.41 -5.49
N GLU A 33 -2.36 -9.88 -6.39
CA GLU A 33 -1.32 -10.61 -7.11
C GLU A 33 0.01 -9.84 -7.04
N ILE A 34 1.10 -10.51 -6.70
CA ILE A 34 2.45 -9.93 -6.77
C ILE A 34 2.99 -10.13 -8.19
N LYS A 35 3.18 -9.04 -8.93
CA LYS A 35 3.73 -9.09 -10.28
C LYS A 35 5.25 -9.11 -10.31
N GLU A 36 5.86 -8.30 -9.45
CA GLU A 36 7.29 -8.08 -9.49
C GLU A 36 7.79 -7.73 -8.09
N VAL A 37 8.97 -8.25 -7.76
CA VAL A 37 9.76 -7.81 -6.62
C VAL A 37 11.09 -7.31 -7.18
N LYS A 38 11.43 -6.05 -6.90
CA LYS A 38 12.62 -5.38 -7.41
C LYS A 38 13.30 -4.53 -6.35
N ASP A 39 14.49 -4.04 -6.67
CA ASP A 39 15.30 -3.16 -5.82
C ASP A 39 15.51 -3.73 -4.40
N VAL A 40 15.73 -5.06 -4.32
CA VAL A 40 15.90 -5.78 -3.06
C VAL A 40 17.31 -5.55 -2.51
N THR A 41 17.38 -5.08 -1.28
CA THR A 41 18.59 -4.97 -0.47
C THR A 41 18.41 -5.74 0.84
N GLU A 42 19.40 -5.72 1.73
CA GLU A 42 19.27 -6.32 3.07
C GLU A 42 18.18 -5.64 3.92
N GLU A 43 17.89 -4.36 3.64
CA GLU A 43 17.02 -3.51 4.46
C GLU A 43 15.80 -2.97 3.72
N THR A 44 15.75 -3.06 2.39
CA THR A 44 14.68 -2.49 1.57
C THR A 44 14.25 -3.43 0.45
N ALA A 45 13.00 -3.33 0.02
CA ALA A 45 12.52 -3.99 -1.20
C ALA A 45 11.35 -3.19 -1.79
N LYS A 46 11.17 -3.28 -3.11
CA LYS A 46 9.98 -2.75 -3.78
C LYS A 46 9.15 -3.90 -4.35
N VAL A 47 7.89 -3.95 -3.98
CA VAL A 47 6.93 -4.95 -4.49
C VAL A 47 5.90 -4.23 -5.34
N VAL A 48 5.71 -4.69 -6.57
CA VAL A 48 4.64 -4.22 -7.44
C VAL A 48 3.51 -5.24 -7.38
N ALA A 49 2.39 -4.84 -6.79
CA ALA A 49 1.21 -5.67 -6.64
C ALA A 49 0.06 -5.17 -7.52
N VAL A 50 -0.80 -6.07 -7.96
CA VAL A 50 -2.13 -5.73 -8.49
C VAL A 50 -3.15 -6.04 -7.41
N LEU A 51 -4.01 -5.07 -7.13
CA LEU A 51 -5.12 -5.18 -6.20
C LEU A 51 -6.42 -5.12 -6.99
N THR A 52 -7.29 -6.10 -6.77
CA THR A 52 -8.69 -6.07 -7.17
C THR A 52 -9.49 -5.71 -5.94
N LEU A 53 -10.23 -4.60 -5.99
CA LEU A 53 -11.11 -4.18 -4.91
C LEU A 53 -12.53 -4.72 -5.13
N LYS A 54 -13.30 -4.82 -4.04
CA LYS A 54 -14.69 -5.31 -4.08
C LYS A 54 -15.64 -4.50 -4.97
N ASP A 55 -15.32 -3.23 -5.25
CA ASP A 55 -16.06 -2.39 -6.19
C ASP A 55 -15.74 -2.71 -7.67
N GLY A 56 -14.91 -3.73 -7.91
CA GLY A 56 -14.50 -4.21 -9.23
C GLY A 56 -13.41 -3.36 -9.89
N SER A 57 -12.87 -2.36 -9.19
CA SER A 57 -11.70 -1.60 -9.60
C SER A 57 -10.42 -2.42 -9.43
N VAL A 58 -9.44 -2.15 -10.30
CA VAL A 58 -8.16 -2.85 -10.33
C VAL A 58 -7.04 -1.82 -10.40
N TYR A 59 -6.12 -1.87 -9.45
CA TYR A 59 -4.97 -0.98 -9.36
C TYR A 59 -3.68 -1.78 -9.34
N GLN A 60 -2.68 -1.31 -10.07
CA GLN A 60 -1.29 -1.68 -9.82
C GLN A 60 -0.72 -0.68 -8.80
N VAL A 61 -0.21 -1.18 -7.68
CA VAL A 61 0.35 -0.37 -6.60
C VAL A 61 1.81 -0.77 -6.32
N PRO A 62 2.72 0.21 -6.24
CA PRO A 62 4.05 -0.01 -5.70
C PRO A 62 4.00 0.05 -4.16
N LEU A 63 4.55 -1.00 -3.54
CA LEU A 63 4.67 -1.15 -2.10
C LEU A 63 6.15 -1.13 -1.74
N ASN A 64 6.58 -0.09 -1.02
CA ASN A 64 7.94 0.02 -0.52
C ASN A 64 8.02 -0.68 0.83
N LEU A 65 8.94 -1.64 0.95
CA LEU A 65 9.18 -2.38 2.18
C LEU A 65 10.50 -1.96 2.80
N VAL A 66 10.51 -1.86 4.12
CA VAL A 66 11.71 -1.64 4.94
C VAL A 66 11.81 -2.76 5.97
N LYS A 67 13.02 -3.23 6.25
CA LYS A 67 13.27 -4.24 7.25
C LYS A 67 13.63 -3.58 8.57
N GLU A 68 12.79 -3.74 9.58
CA GLU A 68 13.01 -3.21 10.92
C GLU A 68 12.97 -4.35 11.93
N ALA A 69 13.99 -4.43 12.81
CA ALA A 69 14.11 -5.49 13.81
C ALA A 69 14.04 -6.92 13.23
N GLY A 70 14.45 -7.09 11.96
CA GLY A 70 14.42 -8.39 11.26
C GLY A 70 13.12 -8.67 10.51
N GLU A 71 12.10 -7.83 10.65
CA GLU A 71 10.78 -8.00 10.03
C GLU A 71 10.57 -7.00 8.89
N TRP A 72 9.98 -7.45 7.79
CA TRP A 72 9.60 -6.59 6.66
C TRP A 72 8.31 -5.84 6.98
N LYS A 73 8.34 -4.52 6.81
CA LYS A 73 7.22 -3.63 7.08
C LYS A 73 6.94 -2.73 5.89
N LEU A 74 5.67 -2.41 5.69
CA LEU A 74 5.26 -1.47 4.64
C LEU A 74 5.66 -0.04 5.04
N HIS A 75 6.49 0.60 4.22
CA HIS A 75 6.87 1.98 4.38
C HIS A 75 5.82 2.91 3.75
N ILE A 76 5.03 3.61 4.57
CA ILE A 76 4.00 4.55 4.13
C ILE A 76 4.55 5.99 4.18
N GLY A 77 5.27 6.38 3.14
CA GLY A 77 5.84 7.73 2.98
C GLY A 77 4.81 8.82 2.63
N PHE A 78 5.27 10.07 2.58
CA PHE A 78 4.45 11.25 2.20
C PHE A 78 4.32 11.45 0.69
N GLU A 79 5.12 10.75 -0.11
CA GLU A 79 5.04 10.87 -1.57
C GLU A 79 3.76 10.22 -2.06
N GLY A 80 2.91 11.01 -2.73
CA GLY A 80 1.67 10.50 -3.30
C GLY A 80 1.97 9.38 -4.29
N ILE A 81 1.34 8.22 -4.08
CA ILE A 81 1.47 7.02 -4.91
C ILE A 81 1.30 7.30 -6.41
N ASN A 82 0.52 8.33 -6.75
CA ASN A 82 0.30 8.83 -8.11
C ASN A 82 1.57 9.32 -8.83
N LYS A 83 2.66 9.58 -8.12
CA LYS A 83 3.95 9.98 -8.70
C LYS A 83 4.85 8.79 -9.06
N ASP A 84 4.53 7.59 -8.55
CA ASP A 84 5.31 6.39 -8.84
C ASP A 84 4.91 5.82 -10.22
N LYS A 85 5.91 5.54 -11.07
CA LYS A 85 5.72 5.03 -12.44
C LYS A 85 5.08 3.63 -12.46
N ASP A 86 5.24 2.89 -11.36
CA ASP A 86 4.65 1.57 -11.19
C ASP A 86 3.20 1.64 -10.70
N PHE A 87 2.71 2.82 -10.28
CA PHE A 87 1.29 3.01 -9.99
C PHE A 87 0.48 3.15 -11.28
N LYS A 88 -0.56 2.33 -11.42
CA LYS A 88 -1.46 2.37 -12.58
C LYS A 88 -2.88 2.01 -12.18
N THR A 89 -3.84 2.80 -12.61
CA THR A 89 -5.24 2.36 -12.64
C THR A 89 -5.41 1.42 -13.84
N ILE A 90 -5.57 0.12 -13.59
CA ILE A 90 -5.79 -0.89 -14.63
C ILE A 90 -7.26 -0.88 -15.06
N LYS A 91 -8.17 -0.80 -14.08
CA LYS A 91 -9.60 -0.72 -14.29
C LYS A 91 -10.21 0.20 -13.24
N PRO A 92 -10.89 1.30 -13.62
CA PRO A 92 -11.61 2.12 -12.65
C PRO A 92 -12.83 1.36 -12.09
N ALA A 93 -13.37 1.82 -10.96
CA ALA A 93 -14.64 1.31 -10.44
C ALA A 93 -15.73 1.37 -11.52
N ALA A 94 -16.55 0.33 -11.58
CA ALA A 94 -17.60 0.23 -12.58
C ALA A 94 -18.79 1.15 -12.20
N GLY A 95 -18.67 2.43 -12.54
CA GLY A 95 -19.80 3.37 -12.60
C GLY A 95 -19.93 4.34 -11.43
N PHE A 96 -19.97 5.63 -11.80
CA PHE A 96 -21.09 6.48 -11.42
C PHE A 96 -22.25 6.23 -12.41
#